data_AF-A0A2V2LCV9-F1
#
_entry.id   AF-A0A2V2LCV9-F1
#
_cell.length_a   1.000
_cell.length_b   1.000
_cell.length_c   1.000
_cell.angle_alpha   90.00
_cell.angle_beta   90.00
_cell.angle_gamma   90.00
#
_symmetry.space_group_name_H-M   'P 1'
#
loop_
_entity.id
_entity.type
_entity.pdbx_description
1 polymer ?
#
loop_
_entity_poly.entity_id
_entity_poly.type
_entity_poly.pdbx_seq_one_letter_code
_entity_poly.pdbx_strand_id
1 'polypeptide(L)' 'MRVFTCPTCGHRMRLSGERCGKCFDAKPLLMTAGFYRFLGFALLLLVAFGVMARALMVNL' A
#
# COMPACT_ATOMS: atom_id res chain seq x y z
N MET A 1 8.73 12.38 -6.96
CA MET A 1 9.11 12.62 -5.55
C MET A 1 9.90 11.43 -4.97
N ARG A 2 10.90 11.67 -4.12
CA ARG A 2 11.60 10.64 -3.30
C ARG A 2 11.19 10.90 -1.85
N VAL A 3 10.43 9.98 -1.25
CA VAL A 3 9.72 10.20 0.03
C VAL A 3 10.38 9.46 1.19
N PHE A 4 11.16 8.43 0.90
CA PHE A 4 11.73 7.55 1.91
C PHE A 4 13.25 7.56 1.87
N THR A 5 13.88 7.19 2.97
CA THR A 5 15.33 7.11 3.10
C THR A 5 15.70 5.68 3.47
N CYS A 6 16.68 5.09 2.77
CA CYS A 6 17.13 3.74 3.07
C CYS A 6 17.85 3.74 4.43
N PRO A 7 17.46 2.89 5.40
CA PRO A 7 18.09 2.84 6.72
C PRO A 7 19.54 2.36 6.66
N THR A 8 19.87 1.54 5.65
CA THR A 8 21.19 0.92 5.50
C THR A 8 22.23 1.85 4.85
N CYS A 9 21.83 2.62 3.82
CA CYS A 9 22.79 3.42 3.03
C CYS A 9 22.44 4.91 2.93
N GLY A 10 21.37 5.37 3.57
CA GLY A 10 20.93 6.77 3.55
C GLY A 10 20.40 7.26 2.19
N HIS A 11 20.28 6.39 1.19
CA HIS A 11 19.82 6.78 -0.14
C HIS A 11 18.34 7.17 -0.13
N ARG A 12 17.98 8.30 -0.76
CA ARG A 12 16.57 8.72 -0.91
C ARG A 12 15.87 7.92 -2.00
N MET A 13 14.83 7.18 -1.62
CA MET A 13 14.08 6.24 -2.44
C MET A 13 12.71 6.79 -2.83
N ARG A 14 12.20 6.28 -3.96
CA ARG A 14 10.79 6.46 -4.36
C ARG A 14 9.94 5.35 -3.75
N LEU A 15 8.62 5.57 -3.68
CA LEU A 15 7.63 4.58 -3.22
C LEU A 15 7.53 3.35 -4.16
N SER A 16 8.02 3.51 -5.40
CA SER A 16 8.08 2.44 -6.42
C SER A 16 9.31 1.53 -6.26
N GLY A 17 9.13 0.24 -6.56
CA GLY A 17 10.15 -0.81 -6.51
C GLY A 17 10.33 -1.42 -5.11
N GLU A 18 10.77 -2.68 -5.07
CA GLU A 18 10.91 -3.46 -3.83
C GLU A 18 12.30 -3.36 -3.17
N ARG A 19 13.30 -2.86 -3.89
CA ARG A 19 14.69 -2.77 -3.43
C ARG A 19 15.23 -1.35 -3.54
N CYS A 20 16.23 -1.02 -2.73
CA CYS A 20 16.95 0.25 -2.81
C CYS A 20 17.77 0.31 -4.12
N GLY A 21 17.62 1.37 -4.92
CA GLY A 21 18.38 1.51 -6.18
C GLY A 21 19.89 1.78 -6.03
N LYS A 22 20.42 1.86 -4.80
CA LYS A 22 21.86 2.08 -4.52
C LYS A 22 22.51 0.85 -3.90
N CYS A 23 22.01 0.40 -2.75
CA CYS A 23 22.56 -0.77 -2.04
C CYS A 23 21.83 -2.08 -2.35
N PHE A 24 20.78 -2.06 -3.16
CA PHE A 24 19.94 -3.23 -3.51
C PHE A 24 19.29 -3.96 -2.32
N ASP A 25 19.36 -3.36 -1.13
CA ASP A 25 18.76 -3.89 0.07
C ASP A 25 17.22 -3.86 0.00
N ALA A 26 16.58 -4.76 0.73
CA ALA A 26 15.13 -4.91 0.74
C ALA A 26 14.46 -3.67 1.36
N LYS A 27 13.40 -3.16 0.73
CA LYS A 27 12.60 -2.10 1.34
C LYS A 27 11.68 -2.66 2.41
N PRO A 28 11.51 -1.96 3.54
CA PRO A 28 10.53 -2.37 4.54
C PRO A 28 9.12 -2.33 3.92
N LEU A 29 8.28 -3.30 4.31
CA LEU A 29 6.93 -3.52 3.77
C LEU A 29 6.09 -2.23 3.70
N LEU A 30 6.13 -1.42 4.75
CA LEU A 30 5.43 -0.15 4.88
C LEU A 30 5.87 0.92 3.85
N MET A 31 7.04 0.77 3.24
CA MET A 31 7.57 1.70 2.24
C MET A 31 7.43 1.17 0.80
N THR A 32 6.75 0.04 0.62
CA THR A 32 6.47 -0.55 -0.70
C THR A 32 5.11 -0.11 -1.21
N ALA A 33 5.02 0.19 -2.52
CA ALA A 33 3.74 0.47 -3.17
C ALA A 33 2.74 -0.69 -3.06
N GLY A 34 3.22 -1.94 -2.97
CA GLY A 34 2.39 -3.13 -2.87
C GLY A 34 1.50 -3.11 -1.62
N PHE A 35 2.06 -2.73 -0.46
CA PHE A 35 1.30 -2.65 0.79
C PHE A 35 0.14 -1.66 0.70
N TYR A 36 0.37 -0.45 0.17
CA TYR A 36 -0.68 0.55 0.03
C TYR A 36 -1.74 0.17 -1.01
N ARG A 37 -1.33 -0.49 -2.10
CA ARG A 37 -2.28 -1.03 -3.09
C ARG A 37 -3.19 -2.07 -2.44
N PHE A 38 -2.62 -3.02 -1.70
CA PHE A 38 -3.39 -4.03 -0.98
C PHE A 38 -4.37 -3.40 0.00
N LEU A 39 -3.91 -2.44 0.81
CA LEU A 39 -4.75 -1.73 1.76
C LEU A 39 -5.91 -0.99 1.08
N GLY A 40 -5.66 -0.33 -0.05
CA GLY A 40 -6.69 0.35 -0.83
C GLY A 40 -7.75 -0.61 -1.38
N PHE A 41 -7.34 -1.77 -1.91
CA PHE A 41 -8.27 -2.81 -2.37
C PHE A 41 -9.11 -3.38 -1.23
N ALA A 42 -8.50 -3.67 -0.07
CA ALA A 42 -9.22 -4.17 1.08
C ALA A 42 -10.29 -3.18 1.58
N LEU A 43 -9.96 -1.89 1.61
CA LEU A 43 -10.89 -0.81 1.97
C LEU A 43 -12.06 -0.71 0.98
N LEU A 44 -11.78 -0.76 -0.32
CA LEU A 44 -12.82 -0.74 -1.35
C LEU A 44 -13.78 -1.94 -1.22
N LEU A 45 -13.25 -3.14 -0.95
CA LEU A 45 -14.07 -4.33 -0.74
C LEU A 45 -14.95 -4.21 0.51
N LEU A 46 -14.43 -3.66 1.60
CA LEU A 46 -15.20 -3.42 2.82
C LEU A 46 -16.35 -2.43 2.58
N VAL A 47 -16.09 -1.34 1.86
CA VAL A 47 -17.12 -0.35 1.52
C VAL A 47 -18.17 -0.97 0.60
N ALA A 48 -17.74 -1.69 -0.44
CA ALA A 48 -18.64 -2.37 -1.37
C ALA A 48 -19.52 -3.39 -0.63
N PHE A 49 -18.93 -4.18 0.28
CA PHE A 49 -19.66 -5.14 1.10
C PHE A 49 -20.67 -4.45 2.03
N GLY A 50 -20.27 -3.36 2.68
CA GLY A 50 -21.16 -2.57 3.53
C GLY A 50 -22.34 -1.97 2.75
N VAL A 51 -22.10 -1.43 1.55
CA VAL A 51 -23.15 -0.89 0.68
C VAL A 51 -24.11 -2.01 0.23
N MET A 52 -23.57 -3.17 -0.19
CA MET A 52 -24.37 -4.33 -0.57
C MET A 52 -25.21 -4.87 0.60
N ALA A 53 -24.62 -4.99 1.80
CA ALA A 53 -25.32 -5.43 2.99
C ALA A 53 -26.47 -4.48 3.36
N ARG A 54 -26.25 -3.16 3.27
CA ARG A 54 -27.31 -2.17 3.50
C ARG A 54 -28.40 -2.23 2.43
N ALA A 55 -28.04 -2.38 1.16
CA ALA A 55 -28.99 -2.51 0.07
C ALA A 55 -29.86 -3.77 0.23
N LEU A 56 -29.28 -4.87 0.72
CA LEU A 56 -30.02 -6.10 1.01
C LEU A 56 -31.04 -5.91 2.14
N MET A 57 -30.67 -5.20 3.22
CA MET A 57 -31.57 -4.96 4.36
C MET A 57 -32.72 -4.01 4.04
N VAL A 58 -32.57 -3.10 3.06
CA VAL A 58 -33.64 -2.14 2.67
C VAL A 58 -34.68 -2.76 1.73
N ASN A 59 -34.33 -3.83 1.02
CA ASN A 59 -35.22 -4.52 0.07
C ASN A 59 -35.93 -5.75 0.67
N LEU A 60 -35.82 -5.97 1.98
CA LEU A 60 -36.42 -7.05 2.76
C LEU A 60 -37.46 -6.49 3.72
#